data_AF-T1BR21-F1
#
_entry.id   AF-T1BR21-F1
#
_cell.length_a   1.000
_cell.length_b   1.000
_cell.length_c   1.000
_cell.angle_alpha   90.00
_cell.angle_beta   90.00
_cell.angle_gamma   90.00
#
_symmetry.space_group_name_H-M   'P 1'
#
loop_
_entity.id
_entity.type
_entity.pdbx_description
1 polymer ?
#
loop_
_entity_poly.entity_id
_entity_poly.type
_entity_poly.pdbx_seq_one_letter_code
_entity_poly.pdbx_strand_id
1 'polypeptide(L)'
;EYDRTETWHLVKSTPKVTGFVGGKANKPTPITDKEVQNILNKVQEGVEKPRPKVLFEVGESVRVKDGPFTDFNGMVEEVNYDKNKLRVSVLIFGRATPVELDFGQVEKG
;
A
#
# COMPACT_ATOMS: atom_id res chain seq x y z
N GLU A 1 26.64 -31.17 -20.40
CA GLU A 1 25.28 -31.26 -19.82
C GLU A 1 25.40 -30.88 -18.35
N TYR A 2 25.01 -29.66 -18.00
CA TYR A 2 25.23 -29.10 -16.65
C TYR A 2 24.12 -29.63 -15.74
N ASP A 3 24.50 -30.33 -14.67
CA ASP A 3 23.58 -31.00 -13.77
C ASP A 3 22.74 -29.96 -12.99
N ARG A 4 21.47 -29.79 -13.41
CA ARG A 4 20.51 -28.87 -12.78
C ARG A 4 20.06 -29.33 -11.39
N THR A 5 20.50 -30.50 -10.94
CA THR A 5 20.05 -31.12 -9.69
C THR A 5 20.81 -30.56 -8.47
N GLU A 6 22.08 -30.16 -8.63
CA GLU A 6 22.88 -29.61 -7.52
C GLU A 6 22.33 -28.27 -7.00
N THR A 7 22.00 -27.34 -7.89
CA THR A 7 21.44 -26.03 -7.51
C THR A 7 20.09 -26.16 -6.80
N TRP A 8 19.31 -27.17 -7.17
CA TRP A 8 18.00 -27.46 -6.56
C TRP A 8 18.13 -27.89 -5.10
N HIS A 9 19.10 -28.75 -4.81
CA HIS A 9 19.35 -29.22 -3.44
C HIS A 9 19.94 -28.12 -2.55
N LEU A 10 20.78 -27.23 -3.12
CA LEU A 10 21.37 -26.10 -2.40
C LEU A 10 20.31 -25.09 -1.92
N VAL A 11 19.29 -24.80 -2.74
CA VAL A 11 18.22 -23.87 -2.36
C VAL A 11 17.28 -24.48 -1.31
N LYS A 12 16.99 -25.79 -1.40
CA LYS A 12 16.15 -26.49 -0.40
C LYS A 12 16.82 -26.70 0.95
N SER A 13 18.15 -26.75 1.02
CA SER A 13 18.88 -26.93 2.29
C SER A 13 19.03 -25.63 3.10
N THR A 14 18.58 -24.49 2.57
CA THR A 14 18.70 -23.19 3.24
C THR A 14 17.58 -22.98 4.27
N PRO A 15 17.89 -22.69 5.54
CA PRO A 15 16.89 -22.42 6.57
C PRO A 15 15.99 -21.24 6.16
N LYS A 16 14.67 -21.37 6.36
CA LYS A 16 13.59 -20.43 5.97
C LYS A 16 13.16 -20.46 4.49
N VAL A 17 13.64 -21.40 3.67
CA VAL A 17 13.13 -21.63 2.30
C VAL A 17 12.08 -22.73 2.32
N THR A 18 10.82 -22.41 2.01
CA THR A 18 9.70 -23.37 2.04
C THR A 18 9.56 -24.18 0.74
N GLY A 19 10.19 -23.74 -0.36
CA GLY A 19 10.22 -24.44 -1.64
C GLY A 19 10.10 -23.50 -2.83
N PHE A 20 10.09 -24.07 -4.03
CA PHE A 20 9.84 -23.30 -5.26
C PHE A 20 8.34 -23.17 -5.50
N VAL A 21 7.90 -21.99 -5.93
CA VAL A 21 6.50 -21.69 -6.24
C VAL A 21 6.19 -22.13 -7.67
N GLY A 22 5.24 -23.05 -7.83
CA GLY A 22 4.72 -23.50 -9.13
C GLY A 22 5.18 -24.90 -9.57
N GLY A 23 4.24 -25.68 -10.14
CA GLY A 23 4.48 -27.03 -10.68
C GLY A 23 4.64 -28.13 -9.62
N LYS A 24 4.45 -29.41 -10.00
CA LYS A 24 4.69 -30.58 -9.11
C LYS A 24 6.04 -30.43 -8.42
N ALA A 25 6.14 -30.86 -7.16
CA ALA A 25 7.25 -30.63 -6.19
C ALA A 25 8.70 -30.87 -6.65
N ASN A 26 8.94 -31.33 -7.89
CA ASN A 26 10.22 -31.63 -8.53
C ASN A 26 10.46 -30.89 -9.88
N LYS A 27 9.56 -30.01 -10.34
CA LYS A 27 9.77 -29.20 -11.56
C LYS A 27 9.17 -27.80 -11.36
N PRO A 28 9.99 -26.77 -11.09
CA PRO A 28 9.53 -25.40 -11.08
C PRO A 28 9.10 -25.03 -12.50
N THR A 29 7.91 -24.45 -12.65
CA THR A 29 7.49 -23.92 -13.95
C THR A 29 8.26 -22.63 -14.20
N PRO A 30 9.00 -22.52 -15.32
CA PRO A 30 9.66 -21.27 -15.67
C PRO A 30 8.60 -20.20 -15.89
N ILE A 31 8.71 -19.10 -15.15
CA ILE A 31 7.94 -17.89 -15.40
C ILE A 31 8.47 -17.22 -16.66
N THR A 32 7.58 -16.62 -17.43
CA THR A 32 7.96 -15.92 -18.67
C THR A 32 8.66 -14.61 -18.33
N ASP A 33 9.54 -14.13 -19.21
CA ASP A 33 10.23 -12.84 -19.01
C ASP A 33 9.23 -11.69 -18.83
N LYS A 34 8.06 -11.76 -19.44
CA LYS A 34 6.96 -10.80 -19.25
C LYS A 34 6.41 -10.80 -17.83
N GLU A 35 6.29 -11.95 -17.19
CA GLU A 35 5.86 -12.07 -15.79
C GLU A 35 6.96 -11.59 -14.84
N VAL A 36 8.23 -11.87 -15.14
CA VAL A 36 9.38 -11.34 -14.39
C VAL A 36 9.38 -9.82 -14.42
N GLN A 37 9.23 -9.23 -15.61
CA GLN A 37 9.18 -7.78 -15.77
C GLN A 37 7.98 -7.18 -15.03
N ASN A 38 6.80 -7.80 -15.10
CA ASN A 38 5.64 -7.35 -14.34
C ASN A 38 5.84 -7.42 -12.82
N ILE A 39 6.54 -8.44 -12.30
CA ILE A 39 6.85 -8.56 -10.87
C ILE A 39 7.89 -7.51 -10.46
N LEU A 40 8.95 -7.35 -11.24
CA LEU A 40 9.99 -6.35 -10.98
C LEU A 40 9.43 -4.92 -11.05
N ASN A 41 8.56 -4.64 -12.02
CA ASN A 41 7.85 -3.37 -12.14
C ASN A 41 6.92 -3.17 -10.94
N LYS A 42 6.15 -4.18 -10.51
CA LYS A 42 5.31 -4.06 -9.30
C LYS A 42 6.12 -3.86 -8.02
N VAL A 43 7.34 -4.39 -7.93
CA VAL A 43 8.24 -4.15 -6.79
C VAL A 43 8.82 -2.74 -6.83
N GLN A 44 9.14 -2.21 -8.02
CA GLN A 44 9.60 -0.82 -8.19
C GLN A 44 8.45 0.20 -8.02
N GLU A 45 7.29 -0.05 -8.60
CA GLU A 45 6.07 0.78 -8.46
C GLU A 45 5.47 0.67 -7.05
N GLY A 46 5.62 -0.47 -6.37
CA GLY A 46 5.14 -0.66 -4.99
C GLY A 46 5.89 0.17 -3.94
N VAL A 47 7.07 0.71 -4.29
CA VAL A 47 7.86 1.64 -3.47
C VAL A 47 7.46 3.09 -3.73
N GLU A 48 6.85 3.38 -4.89
CA GLU A 48 6.12 4.63 -5.11
C GLU A 48 4.65 4.43 -4.74
N LYS A 49 4.37 4.23 -3.45
CA LYS A 49 3.09 4.75 -2.93
C LYS A 49 3.04 6.20 -3.43
N PRO A 50 2.06 6.61 -4.26
CA PRO A 50 2.03 7.95 -4.80
C PRO A 50 2.10 8.87 -3.59
N ARG A 51 3.25 9.54 -3.42
CA ARG A 51 3.42 10.49 -2.31
C ARG A 51 2.25 11.45 -2.47
N PRO A 52 1.36 11.58 -1.48
CA PRO A 52 0.22 12.46 -1.63
C PRO A 52 0.80 13.82 -2.04
N LYS A 53 0.45 14.29 -3.25
CA LYS A 53 0.93 15.59 -3.77
C LYS A 53 0.60 16.74 -2.82
N VAL A 54 -0.37 16.49 -1.94
CA VAL A 54 -0.90 17.38 -0.93
C VAL A 54 -0.45 16.86 0.43
N LEU A 55 0.50 17.55 1.05
CA LEU A 55 0.89 17.33 2.44
C LEU A 55 -0.14 18.01 3.34
N PHE A 56 -0.72 17.27 4.28
CA PHE A 56 -1.60 17.81 5.31
C PHE A 56 -0.84 17.98 6.61
N GLU A 57 -1.14 19.04 7.35
CA GLU A 57 -0.59 19.29 8.69
C GLU A 57 -1.71 19.28 9.74
N VAL A 58 -1.34 18.96 10.99
CA VAL A 58 -2.27 19.05 12.12
C VAL A 58 -2.68 20.50 12.33
N GLY A 59 -3.98 20.74 12.51
CA GLY A 59 -4.58 22.07 12.60
C GLY A 59 -5.03 22.65 11.26
N GLU A 60 -4.77 21.97 10.14
CA GLU A 60 -5.21 22.42 8.82
C GLU A 60 -6.71 22.20 8.61
N SER A 61 -7.38 23.17 7.97
CA SER A 61 -8.78 23.06 7.58
C SER A 61 -8.89 22.28 6.28
N VAL A 62 -9.75 21.26 6.28
CA VAL A 62 -9.99 20.39 5.12
C VAL A 62 -11.47 20.26 4.85
N ARG A 63 -11.81 20.12 3.57
CA ARG A 63 -13.16 19.75 3.12
C ARG A 63 -13.17 18.28 2.73
N VAL A 64 -14.18 17.56 3.18
CA VAL A 64 -14.41 16.17 2.76
C VAL A 64 -15.13 16.17 1.41
N LYS A 65 -14.57 15.46 0.43
CA LYS A 65 -15.11 15.41 -0.95
C LYS A 65 -15.66 14.05 -1.35
N ASP A 66 -15.54 13.04 -0.48
CA ASP A 66 -16.05 11.70 -0.73
C ASP A 66 -16.51 11.01 0.57
N GLY A 67 -17.47 10.09 0.45
CA GLY A 67 -18.04 9.33 1.54
C GLY A 67 -19.24 9.99 2.24
N PRO A 68 -19.70 9.43 3.38
CA PRO A 68 -20.92 9.87 4.06
C PRO A 68 -20.82 11.27 4.70
N PHE A 69 -19.60 11.81 4.78
CA PHE A 69 -19.30 13.14 5.32
C PHE A 69 -18.93 14.14 4.22
N THR A 70 -19.24 13.85 2.95
CA THR A 70 -19.04 14.77 1.83
C THR A 70 -19.65 16.14 2.13
N ASP A 71 -18.98 17.20 1.67
CA ASP A 71 -19.34 18.62 1.86
C ASP A 71 -19.21 19.16 3.28
N PHE A 72 -18.85 18.33 4.26
CA PHE A 72 -18.49 18.85 5.57
C PHE A 72 -17.06 19.38 5.61
N ASN A 73 -16.86 20.43 6.41
CA ASN A 73 -15.56 20.96 6.74
C ASN A 73 -15.12 20.42 8.10
N GLY A 74 -13.81 20.20 8.23
CA GLY A 74 -13.21 19.74 9.47
C GLY A 74 -11.77 20.20 9.62
N MET A 75 -11.22 19.94 10.80
CA MET A 75 -9.83 20.25 11.12
C MET A 75 -9.04 18.96 11.29
N VAL A 76 -7.86 18.89 10.70
CA VAL A 76 -6.96 17.75 10.85
C VAL A 76 -6.44 17.70 12.29
N GLU A 77 -6.70 16.61 13.00
CA GLU A 77 -6.19 16.37 14.36
C GLU A 77 -4.89 15.56 14.34
N GLU A 78 -4.78 14.61 13.41
CA GLU A 78 -3.65 13.69 13.32
C GLU A 78 -3.44 13.25 11.86
N VAL A 79 -2.17 13.08 11.49
CA VAL A 79 -1.76 12.64 10.16
C VAL A 79 -0.93 11.37 10.28
N ASN A 80 -1.41 10.26 9.71
CA ASN A 80 -0.71 8.98 9.70
C ASN A 80 -0.32 8.60 8.26
N TYR A 81 0.90 8.97 7.87
CA TYR A 81 1.43 8.67 6.53
C TYR A 81 1.72 7.18 6.31
N ASP A 82 2.10 6.44 7.36
CA ASP A 82 2.40 5.01 7.26
C ASP A 82 1.17 4.21 6.83
N LYS A 83 0.03 4.55 7.44
CA LYS A 83 -1.29 3.95 7.19
C LYS A 83 -2.08 4.66 6.10
N ASN A 84 -1.59 5.79 5.60
CA ASN A 84 -2.29 6.64 4.63
C ASN A 84 -3.68 7.10 5.12
N LYS A 85 -3.77 7.47 6.42
CA LYS A 85 -4.99 7.92 7.10
C LYS A 85 -4.83 9.31 7.71
N LEU A 86 -5.95 10.03 7.78
CA LEU A 86 -6.11 11.33 8.45
C LEU A 86 -7.21 11.21 9.49
N ARG A 87 -6.94 11.71 10.70
CA ARG A 87 -7.99 11.92 11.70
C ARG A 87 -8.46 13.37 11.59
N VAL A 88 -9.73 13.56 11.27
CA VAL A 88 -10.33 14.87 11.03
C VAL A 88 -11.49 15.06 12.00
N SER A 89 -11.51 16.18 12.71
CA SER A 89 -12.67 16.60 13.50
C SER A 89 -13.64 17.36 12.61
N VAL A 90 -14.75 16.71 12.23
CA VAL A 90 -15.78 17.27 11.36
C VAL A 90 -16.88 17.91 12.21
N LEU A 91 -17.35 19.10 11.80
CA LEU A 91 -18.45 19.78 12.49
C LEU A 91 -19.80 19.29 11.97
N ILE A 92 -20.53 18.52 12.77
CA ILE A 92 -21.85 18.00 12.42
C ILE A 92 -22.86 18.51 13.46
N PHE A 93 -23.86 19.28 13.05
CA PHE A 93 -24.86 19.90 13.93
C PHE A 93 -24.25 20.68 15.11
N GLY A 94 -23.12 21.37 14.87
CA GLY A 94 -22.40 22.12 15.90
C GLY A 94 -21.61 21.26 16.89
N ARG A 95 -21.47 19.95 16.65
CA ARG A 95 -20.65 19.03 17.44
C ARG A 95 -19.43 18.59 16.64
N ALA A 96 -18.26 18.72 17.24
CA ALA A 96 -17.02 18.17 16.73
C ALA A 96 -17.05 16.64 16.84
N THR A 97 -17.01 15.95 15.70
CA THR A 97 -16.99 14.49 15.62
C THR A 97 -15.71 14.04 14.93
N PRO A 98 -14.81 13.32 15.64
CA PRO A 98 -13.60 12.80 15.01
C PRO A 98 -13.93 11.63 14.09
N VAL A 99 -13.44 11.69 12.86
CA VAL A 99 -13.58 10.65 11.85
C VAL A 99 -12.23 10.34 11.22
N GLU A 100 -12.05 9.11 10.74
CA GLU A 100 -10.84 8.69 10.02
C GLU A 100 -11.12 8.66 8.51
N LEU A 101 -10.30 9.35 7.73
CA LEU A 101 -10.46 9.52 6.29
C LEU A 101 -9.14 9.21 5.56
N ASP A 102 -9.22 8.79 4.31
CA ASP A 102 -8.05 8.69 3.44
C ASP A 102 -7.65 10.07 2.89
N PHE A 103 -6.36 10.25 2.59
CA PHE A 103 -5.84 11.47 1.94
C PHE A 103 -6.58 11.83 0.63
N GLY A 104 -7.10 10.82 -0.07
CA GLY A 104 -7.87 11.00 -1.30
C GLY A 104 -9.32 11.46 -1.09
N GLN A 105 -9.87 11.35 0.11
CA GLN A 105 -11.25 11.71 0.44
C GLN A 105 -11.41 13.15 0.92
N VAL A 106 -10.29 13.85 1.10
CA VAL A 106 -10.26 15.24 1.54
C VAL A 106 -9.57 16.13 0.51
N GLU A 107 -9.87 17.42 0.57
CA GLU A 107 -9.18 18.49 -0.13
C GLU A 107 -8.85 19.62 0.84
N LYS A 108 -7.78 20.37 0.56
CA LYS A 108 -7.46 21.56 1.35
C LYS A 108 -8.58 22.58 1.16
N GLY A 109 -9.11 23.08 2.29
CA GLY A 109 -10.17 24.10 2.31
C GLY A 109 -9.66 25.49 1.98
#